data_AF-A0A661VL71-F1
#
_entry.id   AF-A0A661VL71-F1
#
_cell.length_a   1.000
_cell.length_b   1.000
_cell.length_c   1.000
_cell.angle_alpha   90.00
_cell.angle_beta   90.00
_cell.angle_gamma   90.00
#
_symmetry.space_group_name_H-M   'P 1'
#
loop_
_entity.id
_entity.type
_entity.pdbx_description
1 polymer ?
#
loop_
_entity_poly.entity_id
_entity_poly.type
_entity_poly.pdbx_seq_one_letter_code
_entity_poly.pdbx_strand_id
1 'polypeptide(L)'
;MASFPNLRLSEASGSLSLSTSRIPLPESVRPRGKPRIKAERDWLVYGDEEIDLTRIHQIAEVGQVRAIGALLRHMSERFLDGRRCLAGALDDLERLMDKEGLEAGVRSLGGDFSRPRRFELAAALNRLRTLRCRRDGD
;
A
#
# COMPACT_ATOMS: atom_id res chain seq x y z
N MET A 1 -4.47 -37.59 29.32
CA MET A 1 -3.34 -36.66 29.54
C MET A 1 -2.38 -36.78 28.36
N ALA A 2 -1.97 -35.67 27.73
CA ALA A 2 -1.09 -35.72 26.56
C ALA A 2 0.33 -36.17 26.96
N SER A 3 0.85 -37.20 26.31
CA SER A 3 2.13 -37.85 26.68
C SER A 3 3.39 -37.03 26.33
N PHE A 4 3.24 -35.88 25.66
CA PHE A 4 4.35 -35.05 25.20
C PHE A 4 3.98 -33.56 25.30
N PRO A 5 4.18 -32.91 26.45
CA PRO A 5 3.95 -31.48 26.58
C PRO A 5 5.01 -30.70 25.79
N ASN A 6 4.60 -29.61 25.12
CA ASN A 6 5.46 -28.80 24.25
C ASN A 6 6.44 -27.88 25.01
N LEU A 7 6.46 -27.93 26.35
CA LEU A 7 7.32 -27.18 27.29
C LEU A 7 7.61 -25.71 26.90
N ARG A 8 6.72 -25.08 26.14
CA ARG A 8 6.95 -23.75 25.58
C ARG A 8 6.84 -22.72 26.71
N LEU A 9 7.93 -22.01 26.95
CA LEU A 9 7.93 -20.82 27.80
C LEU A 9 7.35 -19.64 27.01
N SER A 10 6.52 -18.82 27.66
CA SER A 10 5.95 -17.63 27.02
C SER A 10 7.07 -16.61 26.75
N GLU A 11 7.22 -16.18 25.50
CA GLU A 11 8.22 -15.18 25.09
C GLU A 11 7.86 -13.77 25.57
N ALA A 12 6.58 -13.52 25.88
CA ALA A 12 6.09 -12.27 26.43
C ALA A 12 5.04 -12.52 27.51
N SER A 13 5.05 -11.69 28.56
CA SER A 13 4.07 -11.75 29.66
C SER A 13 2.87 -10.82 29.44
N GLY A 14 2.92 -9.97 28.41
CA GLY A 14 1.87 -8.98 28.11
C GLY A 14 0.97 -9.37 26.95
N SER A 15 -0.23 -8.79 26.92
CA SER A 15 -1.14 -8.87 25.78
C SER A 15 -0.57 -8.12 24.57
N LEU A 16 -0.91 -8.59 23.37
CA LEU A 16 -0.64 -7.85 22.14
C LEU A 16 -1.33 -6.48 22.20
N SER A 17 -0.56 -5.40 22.13
CA SER A 17 -1.09 -4.03 22.03
C SER A 17 -1.32 -3.64 20.58
N LEU A 18 -2.35 -2.85 20.32
CA LEU A 18 -2.59 -2.29 18.99
C LEU A 18 -1.46 -1.29 18.64
N SER A 19 -0.98 -1.35 17.40
CA SER A 19 0.00 -0.38 16.92
C SER A 19 -0.64 0.99 16.72
N THR A 20 0.10 2.06 17.05
CA THR A 20 -0.28 3.43 16.74
C THR A 20 -0.51 3.62 15.24
N SER A 21 -1.52 4.41 14.88
CA SER A 21 -1.84 4.73 13.49
C SER A 21 -0.65 5.37 12.78
N ARG A 22 -0.33 4.89 11.57
CA ARG A 22 0.69 5.49 10.70
C ARG A 22 0.07 6.56 9.83
N ILE A 23 0.65 7.75 9.82
CA ILE A 23 0.27 8.89 8.99
C ILE A 23 1.38 9.10 7.94
N PRO A 24 1.19 8.66 6.68
CA PRO A 24 2.18 8.83 5.62
C PRO A 24 2.42 10.32 5.30
N LEU A 25 3.68 10.70 5.16
CA LEU A 25 4.06 12.05 4.74
C LEU A 25 3.94 12.17 3.20
N PRO A 26 3.19 13.14 2.66
CA PRO A 26 2.89 13.21 1.22
C PRO A 26 4.15 13.22 0.34
N GLU A 27 5.15 14.01 0.72
CA GLU A 27 6.43 14.16 0.00
C GLU A 27 7.31 12.91 0.01
N SER A 28 6.98 11.93 0.86
CA SER A 28 7.66 10.64 0.95
C SER A 28 7.04 9.58 0.03
N VAL A 29 5.78 9.80 -0.40
CA VAL A 29 5.00 8.89 -1.24
C VAL A 29 4.85 9.38 -2.67
N ARG A 30 4.97 10.69 -2.92
CA ARG A 30 4.92 11.22 -4.29
C ARG A 30 6.10 10.70 -5.12
N PRO A 31 5.88 10.33 -6.40
CA PRO A 31 6.96 9.86 -7.25
C PRO A 31 7.97 10.99 -7.46
N ARG A 32 9.25 10.70 -7.24
CA ARG A 32 10.35 11.65 -7.48
C ARG A 32 10.80 11.57 -8.93
N GLY A 33 11.47 12.63 -9.40
CA GLY A 33 12.03 12.70 -10.74
C GLY A 33 10.96 12.69 -11.82
N LYS A 34 11.16 11.88 -12.87
CA LYS A 34 10.19 11.75 -13.96
C LYS A 34 8.96 11.03 -13.41
N PRO A 35 7.73 11.55 -13.57
CA PRO A 35 6.51 10.94 -13.01
C PRO A 35 6.07 9.71 -13.83
N ARG A 36 6.97 8.75 -13.99
CA ARG A 36 6.80 7.54 -14.77
C ARG A 36 6.28 6.44 -13.86
N ILE A 37 5.21 5.78 -14.30
CA ILE A 37 4.72 4.54 -13.73
C ILE A 37 4.93 3.47 -14.78
N LYS A 38 5.80 2.49 -14.51
CA LYS A 38 6.01 1.33 -15.39
C LYS A 38 5.80 0.08 -14.57
N ALA A 39 4.86 -0.74 -15.00
CA ALA A 39 4.59 -2.03 -14.39
C ALA A 39 5.20 -3.15 -15.24
N GLU A 40 5.88 -4.06 -14.57
CA GLU A 40 6.20 -5.39 -15.05
C GLU A 40 5.50 -6.41 -14.14
N ARG A 41 5.60 -7.71 -14.45
CA ARG A 41 4.81 -8.74 -13.76
C ARG A 41 4.93 -8.66 -12.23
N ASP A 42 6.16 -8.56 -11.73
CA ASP A 42 6.45 -8.61 -10.29
C ASP A 42 7.15 -7.33 -9.78
N TRP A 43 7.26 -6.30 -10.63
CA TRP A 43 8.00 -5.08 -10.35
C TRP A 43 7.23 -3.85 -10.78
N LEU A 44 7.33 -2.79 -9.98
CA LEU A 44 6.71 -1.50 -10.27
C LEU A 44 7.75 -0.40 -10.17
N VAL A 45 8.04 0.26 -11.29
CA VAL A 45 8.80 1.51 -11.30
C VAL A 45 7.84 2.66 -11.01
N TYR A 46 8.13 3.43 -9.98
CA TYR A 46 7.31 4.52 -9.48
C TYR A 46 8.18 5.78 -9.27
N GLY A 47 8.21 6.64 -10.30
CA GLY A 47 9.20 7.71 -10.37
C GLY A 47 10.60 7.15 -10.61
N ASP A 48 11.52 7.51 -9.72
CA ASP A 48 12.89 6.97 -9.67
C ASP A 48 13.00 5.74 -8.75
N GLU A 49 11.91 5.34 -8.08
CA GLU A 49 11.91 4.21 -7.15
C GLU A 49 11.44 2.92 -7.83
N GLU A 50 11.99 1.79 -7.38
CA GLU A 50 11.53 0.45 -7.74
C GLU A 50 10.86 -0.20 -6.53
N ILE A 51 9.63 -0.64 -6.72
CA ILE A 51 8.84 -1.37 -5.72
C ILE A 51 8.82 -2.84 -6.13
N ASP A 52 9.47 -3.67 -5.31
CA ASP A 52 9.49 -5.13 -5.46
C ASP A 52 8.14 -5.74 -5.01
N LEU A 53 7.40 -6.37 -5.92
CA LEU A 53 6.12 -7.01 -5.61
C LEU A 53 6.21 -8.54 -5.67
N THR A 54 7.40 -9.12 -5.90
CA THR A 54 7.62 -10.58 -6.06
C THR A 54 7.12 -11.40 -4.87
N ARG A 55 7.13 -10.81 -3.66
CA ARG A 55 6.68 -11.44 -2.41
C ARG A 55 5.20 -11.22 -2.11
N ILE A 56 4.43 -10.65 -3.02
CA ILE A 56 2.99 -10.44 -2.89
C ILE A 56 2.28 -11.38 -3.89
N HIS A 57 2.37 -12.68 -3.60
CA HIS A 57 1.87 -13.76 -4.49
C HIS A 57 0.37 -13.68 -4.85
N GLN A 58 -0.39 -12.83 -4.18
CA GLN A 58 -1.81 -12.63 -4.46
C GLN A 58 -2.07 -11.71 -5.65
N ILE A 59 -1.05 -11.02 -6.16
CA ILE A 59 -1.11 -10.29 -7.43
C ILE A 59 -1.05 -11.32 -8.55
N ALA A 60 -2.14 -11.45 -9.31
CA ALA A 60 -2.29 -12.48 -10.33
C ALA A 60 -1.84 -12.02 -11.72
N GLU A 61 -1.92 -10.71 -12.00
CA GLU A 61 -1.71 -10.16 -13.33
C GLU A 61 -1.08 -8.76 -13.31
N VAL A 62 -0.44 -8.40 -14.42
CA VAL A 62 0.23 -7.10 -14.58
C VAL A 62 -0.74 -5.92 -14.55
N GLY A 63 -2.02 -6.12 -14.92
CA GLY A 63 -3.07 -5.09 -14.82
C GLY A 63 -3.28 -4.61 -13.38
N GLN A 64 -3.12 -5.49 -12.39
CA GLN A 64 -3.16 -5.12 -10.98
C GLN A 64 -1.92 -4.31 -10.57
N VAL A 65 -0.73 -4.68 -11.06
CA VAL A 65 0.50 -3.91 -10.78
C VAL A 65 0.42 -2.48 -11.35
N ARG A 66 -0.12 -2.33 -12.57
CA ARG A 66 -0.39 -1.01 -13.16
C ARG A 66 -1.34 -0.20 -12.29
N ALA A 67 -2.44 -0.82 -11.86
CA ALA A 67 -3.42 -0.18 -11.01
C ALA A 67 -2.82 0.21 -9.66
N ILE A 68 -1.96 -0.61 -9.06
CA ILE A 68 -1.23 -0.26 -7.84
C ILE A 68 -0.42 1.03 -8.03
N GLY A 69 0.40 1.12 -9.08
CA GLY A 69 1.19 2.33 -9.35
C GLY A 69 0.33 3.58 -9.57
N ALA A 70 -0.74 3.44 -10.35
CA ALA A 70 -1.69 4.51 -10.62
C ALA A 70 -2.38 5.02 -9.33
N LEU A 71 -2.91 4.08 -8.54
CA LEU A 71 -3.63 4.36 -7.31
C LEU A 71 -2.71 4.92 -6.22
N LEU A 72 -1.46 4.46 -6.13
CA LEU A 72 -0.46 5.05 -5.22
C LEU A 72 -0.22 6.52 -5.55
N ARG A 73 -0.07 6.86 -6.83
CA ARG A 73 0.05 8.24 -7.27
C ARG A 73 -1.20 9.04 -6.93
N HIS A 74 -2.38 8.53 -7.25
CA HIS A 74 -3.64 9.17 -6.93
C HIS A 74 -3.81 9.42 -5.42
N MET A 75 -3.48 8.43 -4.58
CA MET A 75 -3.47 8.56 -3.13
C MET A 75 -2.50 9.65 -2.66
N SER A 76 -1.30 9.71 -3.21
CA SER A 76 -0.28 10.73 -2.87
C SER A 76 -0.70 12.17 -3.22
N GLU A 77 -1.61 12.31 -4.18
CA GLU A 77 -2.12 13.60 -4.66
C GLU A 77 -3.39 14.03 -3.90
N ARG A 78 -4.23 13.09 -3.44
CA ARG A 78 -5.58 13.41 -2.93
C ARG A 78 -5.90 12.92 -1.51
N PHE A 79 -5.32 11.81 -1.06
CA PHE A 79 -5.72 11.13 0.18
C PHE A 79 -4.65 11.17 1.28
N LEU A 80 -3.38 11.29 0.89
CA LEU A 80 -2.24 11.39 1.80
C LEU A 80 -1.82 12.84 1.94
N ASP A 81 -2.28 13.47 3.02
CA ASP A 81 -2.09 14.89 3.34
C ASP A 81 -1.19 15.14 4.57
N GLY A 82 -0.59 14.06 5.12
CA GLY A 82 0.22 14.13 6.34
C GLY A 82 -0.60 14.28 7.63
N ARG A 83 -1.93 14.17 7.54
CA ARG A 83 -2.86 14.22 8.68
C ARG A 83 -3.66 12.93 8.80
N ARG A 84 -4.09 12.35 7.67
CA ARG A 84 -4.87 11.11 7.64
C ARG A 84 -3.99 9.89 7.85
N CYS A 85 -4.48 8.93 8.64
CA CYS A 85 -3.83 7.63 8.77
C CYS A 85 -3.96 6.81 7.48
N LEU A 86 -3.00 5.91 7.22
CA LEU A 86 -3.01 5.07 6.03
C LEU A 86 -4.30 4.23 5.90
N ALA A 87 -4.82 3.71 7.02
CA ALA A 87 -6.05 2.93 7.03
C ALA A 87 -7.23 3.75 6.49
N GLY A 88 -7.43 4.96 7.02
CA GLY A 88 -8.49 5.86 6.55
C GLY A 88 -8.31 6.30 5.10
N ALA A 89 -7.07 6.53 4.65
CA ALA A 89 -6.81 6.86 3.25
C ALA A 89 -7.16 5.71 2.29
N LEU A 90 -6.91 4.46 2.70
CA LEU A 90 -7.34 3.27 1.95
C LEU A 90 -8.87 3.12 1.97
N ASP A 91 -9.54 3.40 3.10
CA ASP A 91 -11.01 3.38 3.17
C ASP A 91 -11.63 4.42 2.22
N ASP A 92 -11.07 5.63 2.17
CA ASP A 92 -11.53 6.69 1.26
C ASP A 92 -11.35 6.28 -0.20
N LEU A 93 -10.22 5.65 -0.54
CA LEU A 93 -9.97 5.15 -1.88
C LEU A 93 -10.92 4.00 -2.25
N GLU A 94 -11.15 3.04 -1.35
CA GLU A 94 -12.11 1.95 -1.59
C GLU A 94 -13.51 2.50 -1.82
N ARG A 95 -13.96 3.44 -0.98
CA ARG A 95 -15.26 4.12 -1.17
C ARG A 95 -15.36 4.84 -2.50
N LEU A 96 -14.29 5.50 -2.96
CA LEU A 96 -14.24 6.13 -4.27
C LEU A 96 -14.40 5.07 -5.38
N MET A 97 -13.63 3.99 -5.33
CA MET A 97 -13.67 2.93 -6.34
C MET A 97 -14.99 2.15 -6.33
N ASP A 98 -15.64 2.00 -5.18
CA ASP A 98 -16.95 1.35 -5.07
C ASP A 98 -18.06 2.21 -5.67
N LYS A 99 -17.96 3.53 -5.53
CA LYS A 99 -18.97 4.47 -6.04
C LYS A 99 -18.79 4.79 -7.52
N GLU A 100 -17.55 5.00 -7.96
CA GLU A 100 -17.22 5.56 -9.28
C GLU A 100 -16.44 4.58 -10.17
N GLY A 101 -16.14 3.38 -9.67
CA GLY A 101 -15.32 2.38 -10.36
C GLY A 101 -13.81 2.64 -10.25
N LEU A 102 -13.01 1.68 -10.72
CA LEU A 102 -11.54 1.77 -10.71
C LEU A 102 -11.02 2.99 -11.48
N GLU A 103 -11.71 3.36 -12.56
CA GLU A 103 -11.39 4.50 -13.42
C GLU A 103 -11.26 5.81 -12.64
N ALA A 104 -12.00 6.01 -11.55
CA ALA A 104 -11.88 7.21 -10.73
C ALA A 104 -10.45 7.45 -10.20
N GLY A 105 -9.67 6.38 -10.01
CA GLY A 105 -8.28 6.43 -9.56
C GLY A 105 -7.23 6.30 -10.67
N VAL A 106 -7.58 5.82 -11.87
CA VAL A 106 -6.61 5.48 -12.94
C VAL A 106 -6.84 6.14 -14.31
N ARG A 107 -7.98 6.83 -14.50
CA ARG A 107 -8.53 7.32 -15.79
C ARG A 107 -7.56 8.10 -16.67
N SER A 108 -6.55 8.78 -16.13
CA SER A 108 -5.62 9.59 -16.93
C SER A 108 -4.49 8.80 -17.59
N LEU A 109 -4.34 7.51 -17.29
CA LEU A 109 -3.15 6.74 -17.66
C LEU A 109 -3.34 5.83 -18.88
N GLY A 110 -4.60 5.48 -19.23
CA GLY A 110 -4.92 4.59 -20.35
C GLY A 110 -4.38 3.15 -20.20
N GLY A 111 -5.02 2.19 -20.87
CA GLY A 111 -4.60 0.79 -20.89
C GLY A 111 -5.36 -0.13 -19.91
N ASP A 112 -4.92 -1.38 -19.83
CA ASP A 112 -5.61 -2.42 -19.06
C ASP A 112 -5.25 -2.38 -17.58
N PHE A 113 -6.25 -2.07 -16.76
CA PHE A 113 -6.18 -2.03 -15.30
C PHE A 113 -7.11 -3.07 -14.69
N SER A 114 -6.64 -3.68 -13.60
CA SER A 114 -7.42 -4.61 -12.80
C SER A 114 -7.39 -4.15 -11.35
N ARG A 115 -8.56 -4.13 -10.69
CA ARG A 115 -8.69 -3.55 -9.36
C ARG A 115 -7.87 -4.37 -8.34
N PRO A 116 -6.86 -3.78 -7.68
CA PRO A 116 -6.16 -4.43 -6.58
C PRO A 116 -6.97 -4.31 -5.29
N ARG A 117 -6.69 -5.19 -4.33
CA ARG A 117 -7.21 -5.07 -2.96
C ARG A 117 -6.41 -4.03 -2.19
N ARG A 118 -7.02 -3.39 -1.19
CA ARG A 118 -6.30 -2.45 -0.30
C ARG A 118 -5.02 -3.01 0.32
N PHE A 119 -4.96 -4.32 0.55
CA PHE A 119 -3.80 -4.96 1.15
C PHE A 119 -2.61 -5.01 0.20
N GLU A 120 -2.85 -5.17 -1.11
CA GLU A 120 -1.79 -5.10 -2.13
C GLU A 120 -1.26 -3.67 -2.24
N LEU A 121 -2.15 -2.67 -2.23
CA LEU A 121 -1.77 -1.25 -2.17
C LEU A 121 -0.94 -0.92 -0.93
N ALA A 122 -1.40 -1.35 0.25
CA ALA A 122 -0.68 -1.16 1.51
C ALA A 122 0.68 -1.87 1.50
N ALA A 123 0.75 -3.09 0.96
CA ALA A 123 1.98 -3.86 0.86
C ALA A 123 2.99 -3.26 -0.13
N ALA A 124 2.53 -2.69 -1.24
CA ALA A 124 3.35 -1.95 -2.18
C ALA A 124 3.88 -0.65 -1.55
N LEU A 125 3.00 0.13 -0.90
CA LEU A 125 3.39 1.34 -0.19
C LEU A 125 4.45 1.06 0.89
N ASN A 126 4.28 -0.01 1.67
CA ASN A 126 5.24 -0.43 2.70
C ASN A 126 6.62 -0.82 2.15
N ARG A 127 6.73 -1.06 0.85
CA ARG A 127 7.99 -1.40 0.17
C ARG A 127 8.60 -0.22 -0.59
N LEU A 128 7.88 0.91 -0.67
CA LEU A 128 8.42 2.15 -1.21
C LEU A 128 9.50 2.68 -0.26
N ARG A 129 10.76 2.66 -0.69
CA ARG A 129 11.92 2.99 0.16
C ARG A 129 11.91 4.43 0.66
N THR A 130 11.29 5.34 -0.08
CA THR A 130 11.16 6.75 0.31
C THR A 130 10.10 6.99 1.37
N LEU A 131 9.20 6.02 1.64
CA LEU A 131 8.08 6.19 2.57
C LEU A 131 8.57 6.64 3.95
N ARG A 132 7.98 7.74 4.43
CA ARG A 132 8.10 8.21 5.80
C ARG A 132 6.72 8.34 6.40
N CYS A 133 6.58 7.92 7.64
CA CYS A 133 5.34 8.03 8.39
C CYS A 133 5.62 8.68 9.75
N ARG A 134 4.66 9.47 10.21
CA ARG A 134 4.53 9.87 11.61
C ARG A 134 3.57 8.91 12.33
N ARG A 135 3.68 8.77 13.66
CA ARG A 135 2.68 8.08 14.47
C ARG A 135 1.68 9.06 15.04
N ASP A 136 0.44 8.62 15.20
CA ASP A 136 -0.58 9.39 15.88
C ASP A 136 -0.18 9.59 17.36
N GLY A 137 0.20 10.82 17.74
CA GLY A 137 0.73 11.16 19.06
C GLY A 137 2.21 11.57 19.12
N ASP A 138 2.95 11.51 18.00
CA ASP A 138 4.27 12.16 17.81
C ASP A 138 4.09 13.63 17.37
#